data_AF-A0A938H845-F1
#
_entry.id   AF-A0A938H845-F1
#
_cell.length_a   1.000
_cell.length_b   1.000
_cell.length_c   1.000
_cell.angle_alpha   90.00
_cell.angle_beta   90.00
_cell.angle_gamma   90.00
#
_symmetry.space_group_name_H-M   'P 1'
#
loop_
_entity.id
_entity.type
_entity.pdbx_description
1 polymer ?
#
loop_
_entity_poly.entity_id
_entity_poly.type
_entity_poly.pdbx_seq_one_letter_code
_entity_poly.pdbx_strand_id
1 'polypeptide(L)'
;MSHDAKSPAQAHAHPTGATYLKVAVILTVITIVEVWAYYIPALVASPLFNPSLIIMSAAKFAIVVLFYMHLKYDHKLFKALFTGPLIIAGATILALLFLFAKISL
;
A
#
# COMPACT_ATOMS: atom_id res chain seq x y z
N MET A 1 -37.88 33.56 -31.49
CA MET A 1 -38.23 32.43 -30.61
C MET A 1 -37.68 31.16 -31.27
N SER A 2 -36.46 30.78 -30.92
CA SER A 2 -35.83 29.54 -31.39
C SER A 2 -34.63 29.23 -30.50
N HIS A 3 -34.95 28.57 -29.40
CA HIS A 3 -34.14 27.58 -28.67
C HIS A 3 -32.64 27.86 -28.46
N ASP A 4 -32.36 28.49 -27.32
CA ASP A 4 -31.14 28.27 -26.55
C ASP A 4 -31.00 26.79 -26.16
N ALA A 5 -30.36 25.99 -27.02
CA ALA A 5 -29.92 24.65 -26.65
C ALA A 5 -28.57 24.75 -25.93
N LYS A 6 -28.62 25.21 -24.67
CA LYS A 6 -27.51 25.05 -23.73
C LYS A 6 -27.37 23.56 -23.44
N SER A 7 -26.59 22.85 -24.24
CA SER A 7 -26.15 21.48 -23.94
C SER A 7 -25.56 21.48 -22.54
N PRO A 8 -26.15 20.78 -21.55
CA PRO A 8 -25.40 20.44 -20.37
C PRO A 8 -24.40 19.41 -20.85
N ALA A 9 -23.17 19.85 -21.11
CA ALA A 9 -22.04 18.95 -21.21
C ALA A 9 -22.06 18.13 -19.93
N GLN A 10 -22.56 16.89 -20.04
CA GLN A 10 -22.59 15.94 -18.96
C GLN A 10 -21.15 15.77 -18.51
N ALA A 11 -20.84 16.39 -17.38
CA ALA A 11 -19.63 16.11 -16.63
C ALA A 11 -19.73 14.65 -16.21
N HIS A 12 -19.21 13.76 -17.05
CA HIS A 12 -19.02 12.37 -16.71
C HIS A 12 -18.10 12.35 -15.49
N ALA A 13 -18.72 12.22 -14.32
CA ALA A 13 -18.06 11.92 -13.07
C ALA A 13 -17.49 10.50 -13.16
N HIS A 14 -16.44 10.32 -13.96
CA HIS A 14 -15.55 9.18 -13.81
C HIS A 14 -14.94 9.29 -12.42
N PRO A 15 -15.11 8.31 -11.53
CA PRO A 15 -14.46 8.36 -10.26
C PRO A 15 -12.93 8.42 -10.46
N THR A 16 -12.37 9.57 -10.11
CA THR A 16 -11.34 9.69 -9.07
C THR A 16 -9.86 9.65 -9.45
N GLY A 17 -9.43 10.34 -10.53
CA GLY A 17 -8.01 10.76 -10.63
C GLY A 17 -7.51 11.47 -9.36
N ALA A 18 -8.40 12.23 -8.70
CA ALA A 18 -8.14 12.85 -7.41
C ALA A 18 -7.92 11.86 -6.24
N THR A 19 -8.52 10.66 -6.24
CA THR A 19 -8.27 9.65 -5.19
C THR A 19 -6.90 9.02 -5.38
N TYR A 20 -6.53 8.67 -6.62
CA TYR A 20 -5.20 8.13 -6.92
C TYR A 20 -4.09 9.14 -6.63
N LEU A 21 -4.34 10.43 -6.87
CA LEU A 21 -3.42 11.51 -6.49
C LEU A 21 -3.28 11.61 -4.97
N LYS A 22 -4.39 11.56 -4.21
CA LYS A 22 -4.33 11.54 -2.74
C LYS A 22 -3.54 10.34 -2.21
N VAL A 23 -3.76 9.15 -2.77
CA VAL A 23 -3.01 7.94 -2.42
C VAL A 23 -1.52 8.09 -2.75
N ALA A 24 -1.20 8.67 -3.91
CA ALA A 24 0.19 8.94 -4.31
C ALA A 24 0.88 9.83 -3.29
N VAL A 25 0.24 10.93 -2.89
CA VAL A 25 0.77 11.86 -1.90
C VAL A 25 1.01 11.15 -0.55
N ILE A 26 0.07 10.32 -0.09
CA ILE A 26 0.24 9.54 1.15
C ILE A 26 1.47 8.62 1.05
N LEU A 27 1.61 7.87 -0.04
CA LEU A 27 2.75 6.98 -0.25
C LEU A 27 4.08 7.75 -0.32
N THR A 28 4.09 8.90 -0.98
CA THR A 28 5.25 9.79 -1.05
C THR A 28 5.64 10.30 0.34
N VAL A 29 4.67 10.77 1.14
CA VAL A 29 4.93 11.22 2.52
C VAL A 29 5.52 10.10 3.36
N ILE A 30 4.94 8.89 3.31
CA ILE A 30 5.48 7.73 4.03
C ILE A 30 6.92 7.46 3.60
N THR A 31 7.21 7.51 2.30
CA THR A 31 8.55 7.26 1.76
C THR A 31 9.56 8.33 2.18
N ILE A 32 9.15 9.61 2.20
CA ILE A 32 10.01 10.70 2.69
C ILE A 32 10.32 10.50 4.17
N VAL A 33 9.32 10.17 4.98
CA VAL A 33 9.52 9.90 6.42
C VAL A 33 10.48 8.74 6.64
N GLU A 34 10.33 7.66 5.85
CA GLU A 34 11.20 6.49 5.91
C GLU A 34 12.65 6.83 5.58
N VAL A 35 12.88 7.52 4.47
CA VAL A 35 14.22 7.98 4.06
C VAL A 35 14.81 8.92 5.11
N TRP A 36 14.01 9.85 5.64
CA TRP A 36 14.47 10.81 6.63
C TRP A 36 14.85 10.13 7.96
N ALA A 37 14.13 9.08 8.37
CA ALA A 37 14.42 8.32 9.58
C ALA A 37 15.83 7.70 9.57
N TYR A 38 16.38 7.34 8.40
CA TYR A 38 17.76 6.86 8.26
C TYR A 38 18.82 7.92 8.58
N TYR A 39 18.50 9.21 8.47
CA TYR A 39 19.44 10.29 8.74
C TYR A 39 19.49 10.70 10.22
N ILE A 40 18.69 10.07 11.08
CA ILE A 40 18.62 10.39 12.52
C ILE A 40 19.35 9.28 13.30
N PRO A 41 20.59 9.50 13.79
CA PRO A 41 21.38 8.45 14.44
C PRO A 41 20.68 7.85 15.68
N ALA A 42 19.94 8.66 16.42
CA ALA A 42 19.17 8.22 17.59
C ALA A 42 18.04 7.25 17.24
N LEU A 43 17.42 7.42 16.06
CA LEU A 43 16.41 6.47 15.58
C LEU A 43 17.06 5.19 15.12
N VAL A 44 18.12 5.27 14.32
CA VAL A 44 18.83 4.09 13.79
C VAL A 44 19.42 3.23 14.91
N ALA A 45 19.91 3.83 15.99
CA ALA A 45 20.42 3.13 17.15
C ALA A 45 19.32 2.46 18.01
N SER A 46 18.05 2.81 17.78
CA SER A 46 16.93 2.24 18.54
C SER A 46 16.60 0.82 18.05
N PRO A 47 16.36 -0.14 18.96
CA PRO A 47 15.86 -1.47 18.60
C PRO A 47 14.53 -1.44 17.85
N LEU A 48 13.77 -0.34 17.98
CA LEU A 48 12.48 -0.15 17.32
C LEU A 48 12.59 0.29 15.85
N PHE A 49 13.79 0.65 15.38
CA PHE A 49 13.99 1.13 14.02
C PHE A 49 13.61 0.09 12.97
N ASN A 50 14.25 -1.09 13.02
CA ASN A 50 13.97 -2.19 12.11
C ASN A 50 12.49 -2.60 12.05
N PRO A 51 11.80 -2.86 13.18
CA PRO A 51 10.38 -3.22 13.12
C PRO A 51 9.50 -2.07 12.60
N SER A 52 9.84 -0.81 12.89
CA SER A 52 9.08 0.34 12.36
C SER A 52 9.14 0.44 10.83
N LEU A 53 10.30 0.15 10.22
CA LEU A 53 10.48 0.14 8.77
C LEU A 53 9.69 -0.98 8.10
N ILE A 54 9.64 -2.16 8.73
CA ILE A 54 8.83 -3.29 8.25
C ILE A 54 7.34 -2.89 8.27
N ILE A 55 6.87 -2.23 9.33
CA ILE A 55 5.49 -1.76 9.43
C ILE A 55 5.17 -0.71 8.37
N MET A 56 6.04 0.30 8.17
CA MET A 56 5.86 1.31 7.12
C MET A 56 5.83 0.68 5.72
N SER A 57 6.70 -0.30 5.46
CA SER A 57 6.73 -1.05 4.20
C SER A 57 5.46 -1.88 3.98
N ALA A 58 4.99 -2.59 5.01
CA ALA A 58 3.74 -3.33 4.96
C ALA A 58 2.53 -2.41 4.71
N ALA A 59 2.51 -1.24 5.34
CA ALA A 59 1.46 -0.24 5.12
C ALA A 59 1.46 0.28 3.68
N LYS A 60 2.62 0.65 3.12
CA LYS A 60 2.74 1.05 1.71
C LYS A 60 2.24 -0.04 0.78
N PHE A 61 2.69 -1.28 1.00
CA PHE A 61 2.25 -2.43 0.21
C PHE A 61 0.72 -2.59 0.27
N ALA A 62 0.12 -2.54 1.46
CA ALA A 62 -1.33 -2.64 1.62
C ALA A 62 -2.08 -1.52 0.88
N ILE A 63 -1.60 -0.27 0.97
CA ILE A 63 -2.18 0.87 0.25
C ILE A 63 -2.11 0.63 -1.27
N VAL A 64 -0.97 0.20 -1.79
CA VAL A 64 -0.77 -0.09 -3.23
C VAL A 64 -1.72 -1.20 -3.69
N VAL A 65 -1.80 -2.31 -2.94
CA VAL A 65 -2.67 -3.44 -3.28
C VAL A 65 -4.14 -3.02 -3.28
N LEU A 66 -4.58 -2.30 -2.25
CA LEU A 66 -5.98 -1.91 -2.12
C LEU A 66 -6.41 -0.89 -3.17
N PHE A 67 -5.57 0.10 -3.47
CA PHE A 67 -5.94 1.22 -4.33
C PHE A 67 -5.38 1.11 -5.76
N TYR A 68 -4.09 0.84 -5.95
CA TYR A 68 -3.48 0.76 -7.29
C TYR A 68 -3.62 -0.59 -7.98
N MET A 69 -3.69 -1.69 -7.23
CA MET A 69 -4.06 -3.01 -7.78
C MET A 69 -5.58 -3.25 -7.77
N HIS A 70 -6.37 -2.24 -7.41
CA HIS A 70 -7.84 -2.22 -7.48
C HIS A 70 -8.57 -3.27 -6.64
N LEU A 71 -7.88 -4.05 -5.79
CA LEU A 71 -8.48 -5.10 -4.97
C LEU A 71 -9.66 -4.62 -4.11
N LYS A 72 -9.62 -3.35 -3.66
CA LYS A 72 -10.71 -2.73 -2.89
C LYS A 72 -12.02 -2.68 -3.70
N TYR A 73 -11.92 -2.38 -5.00
CA TYR A 73 -13.05 -2.18 -5.91
C TYR A 73 -13.37 -3.44 -6.75
N ASP A 74 -12.46 -4.40 -6.80
CA ASP A 74 -12.59 -5.62 -7.60
C ASP A 74 -13.47 -6.72 -6.96
N HIS A 75 -13.82 -7.71 -7.80
CA HIS A 75 -14.57 -8.90 -7.38
C HIS A 75 -13.81 -9.73 -6.33
N LYS A 76 -14.55 -10.47 -5.49
CA LYS A 76 -13.97 -11.30 -4.40
C LYS A 76 -12.96 -12.33 -4.90
N LEU A 77 -13.08 -12.75 -6.16
CA LEU A 77 -12.18 -13.72 -6.80
C LEU A 77 -10.75 -13.17 -6.96
N PHE A 78 -10.58 -11.92 -7.44
CA PHE A 78 -9.26 -11.30 -7.58
C PHE A 78 -8.60 -11.06 -6.22
N LYS A 79 -9.41 -10.68 -5.21
CA LYS A 79 -8.95 -10.59 -3.82
C LYS A 79 -8.42 -11.92 -3.31
N ALA A 80 -9.15 -13.02 -3.52
CA ALA A 80 -8.73 -14.35 -3.09
C ALA A 80 -7.47 -14.83 -3.82
N LEU A 81 -7.40 -14.62 -5.14
CA LEU A 81 -6.26 -15.03 -5.97
C LEU A 81 -4.98 -14.28 -5.63
N PHE A 82 -5.07 -13.03 -5.17
CA PHE A 82 -3.92 -12.27 -4.69
C PHE A 82 -3.56 -12.61 -3.24
N THR A 83 -4.56 -12.67 -2.35
CA THR A 83 -4.34 -12.84 -0.91
C THR A 83 -3.91 -14.26 -0.54
N GLY A 84 -4.38 -15.28 -1.28
CA GLY A 84 -4.01 -16.69 -1.05
C GLY A 84 -2.49 -16.91 -1.15
N PRO A 85 -1.86 -16.66 -2.31
CA PRO A 85 -0.41 -16.75 -2.47
C PRO A 85 0.37 -15.84 -1.51
N LEU A 86 -0.16 -14.64 -1.21
CA LEU A 86 0.47 -13.72 -0.25
C LEU A 86 0.57 -14.33 1.16
N ILE A 87 -0.51 -14.95 1.64
CA ILE A 87 -0.53 -15.64 2.94
C ILE A 87 0.42 -16.83 2.91
N ILE A 88 0.39 -17.64 1.84
CA ILE A 88 1.28 -18.80 1.70
C ILE A 88 2.75 -18.34 1.74
N ALA A 89 3.13 -17.33 0.96
CA ALA A 89 4.48 -16.79 0.94
C ALA A 89 4.91 -16.24 2.30
N GLY A 90 4.05 -15.46 2.97
CA GLY A 90 4.32 -14.94 4.30
C GLY A 90 4.48 -16.05 5.35
N ALA A 91 3.60 -17.06 5.32
CA ALA A 91 3.69 -18.22 6.20
C ALA A 91 4.96 -19.04 5.94
N THR A 92 5.35 -19.24 4.68
CA THR A 92 6.60 -19.92 4.33
C THR A 92 7.82 -19.15 4.84
N ILE A 93 7.88 -17.82 4.66
CA ILE A 93 8.98 -16.99 5.19
C ILE A 93 9.04 -17.11 6.72
N LEU A 94 7.91 -17.00 7.42
CA LEU A 94 7.87 -17.13 8.88
C LEU A 94 8.27 -18.52 9.35
N ALA A 95 7.83 -19.57 8.65
CA ALA A 95 8.21 -20.95 8.94
C ALA A 95 9.71 -21.18 8.76
N LEU A 96 10.30 -20.64 7.69
CA LEU A 96 11.74 -20.72 7.43
C LEU A 96 12.54 -19.93 8.49
N LEU A 97 12.10 -18.72 8.83
CA LEU A 97 12.72 -17.93 9.90
C LEU A 97 12.67 -18.69 11.23
N PHE A 98 11.54 -19.31 11.58
CA PHE A 98 11.42 -20.11 12.80
C PHE A 98 12.32 -21.34 12.76
N LEU A 99 12.37 -22.05 11.63
CA LEU A 99 13.19 -23.24 11.43
C LEU A 99 14.68 -22.92 11.64
N PHE A 100 15.21 -21.89 10.96
CA PHE A 100 16.62 -21.50 11.09
C PHE A 100 16.93 -20.81 12.42
N ALA A 101 16.01 -20.01 12.98
CA ALA A 101 16.20 -19.39 14.29
C ALA A 101 16.25 -20.43 15.42
N LYS A 102 15.50 -21.54 15.31
CA LYS A 102 15.56 -22.65 16.27
C LYS A 102 16.74 -23.59 16.07
N ILE A 103 17.25 -23.75 14.85
CA ILE A 103 18.44 -24.58 14.54
C ILE A 103 19.75 -23.88 14.91
N SER A 104 19.76 -22.55 15.00
CA SER A 104 20.95 -21.75 15.31
C SER A 104 21.20 -21.53 16.82
N LEU A 105 20.42 -22.15 17.72
CA LEU A 105 20.59 -22.05 19.18
C LEU A 105 21.08 -23.36 19.80
#